data_AF-A0A6A4GI07-F1
#
_entry.id   AF-A0A6A4GI07-F1
#
_cell.length_a   1.000
_cell.length_b   1.000
_cell.length_c   1.000
_cell.angle_alpha   90.00
_cell.angle_beta   90.00
_cell.angle_gamma   90.00
#
_symmetry.space_group_name_H-M   'P 1'
#
loop_
_entity.id
_entity.type
_entity.pdbx_description
1 polymer ?
#
loop_
_entity_poly.entity_id
_entity_poly.type
_entity_poly.pdbx_seq_one_letter_code
_entity_poly.pdbx_strand_id
1 'polypeptide(L)' 'NALQAAALIGNEAIVQLLLSNGADVNAQGGLFGNALQAAAYKGLEAVVQLLLRHGAD' A
#
# COMPACT_ATOMS: atom_id res chain seq x y z
N ASN A 1 -5.07 3.42 6.85
CA ASN A 1 -6.08 2.34 6.69
C ASN A 1 -5.37 0.98 6.67
N ALA A 2 -6.08 -0.14 6.56
CA ALA A 2 -5.46 -1.48 6.57
C ALA A 2 -4.41 -1.67 5.46
N LEU A 3 -4.65 -1.13 4.27
CA LEU A 3 -3.73 -1.19 3.15
C LEU A 3 -2.43 -0.44 3.45
N GLN A 4 -2.52 0.75 4.04
CA GLN A 4 -1.35 1.51 4.49
C GLN A 4 -0.54 0.76 5.55
N ALA A 5 -1.19 0.14 6.54
CA ALA A 5 -0.49 -0.62 7.57
C ALA A 5 0.26 -1.83 6.97
N ALA A 6 -0.39 -2.57 6.06
CA ALA A 6 0.24 -3.67 5.33
C ALA A 6 1.43 -3.20 4.47
N ALA A 7 1.26 -2.05 3.80
CA ALA A 7 2.30 -1.45 2.97
C ALA A 7 3.50 -0.94 3.78
N LEU A 8 3.26 -0.37 4.97
CA LEU A 8 4.31 0.06 5.90
C LEU A 8 5.15 -1.11 6.45
N ILE A 9 4.51 -2.26 6.67
CA ILE A 9 5.18 -3.47 7.19
C ILE A 9 5.92 -4.21 6.07
N GLY A 10 5.51 -4.04 4.81
CA GLY A 10 6.09 -4.76 3.67
C GLY A 10 5.44 -6.12 3.40
N ASN A 11 4.23 -6.34 3.89
CA ASN A 11 3.55 -7.63 3.72
C ASN A 11 2.82 -7.67 2.37
N GLU A 12 3.53 -8.07 1.32
CA GLU A 12 3.00 -8.18 -0.05
C GLU A 12 1.73 -9.03 -0.15
N ALA A 13 1.67 -10.15 0.60
CA ALA A 13 0.51 -11.04 0.57
C ALA A 13 -0.75 -10.36 1.12
N ILE A 14 -0.64 -9.58 2.20
CA ILE A 14 -1.77 -8.82 2.73
C ILE A 14 -2.12 -7.64 1.83
N VAL A 15 -1.13 -6.94 1.26
CA VAL A 15 -1.39 -5.87 0.30
C VAL A 15 -2.19 -6.40 -0.90
N GLN A 16 -1.77 -7.53 -1.46
CA GLN A 16 -2.45 -8.16 -2.59
C GLN A 16 -3.86 -8.68 -2.22
N LEU A 17 -4.02 -9.25 -1.03
CA LEU A 17 -5.33 -9.69 -0.53
C LEU A 17 -6.30 -8.51 -0.41
N LEU A 18 -5.86 -7.39 0.18
CA LEU A 18 -6.69 -6.21 0.38
C LEU A 18 -7.10 -5.58 -0.97
N LEU A 19 -6.15 -5.43 -1.90
CA LEU A 19 -6.43 -4.90 -3.24
C LEU A 19 -7.40 -5.82 -4.01
N SER A 20 -7.22 -7.14 -3.91
CA SER A 20 -8.13 -8.12 -4.53
C SER A 20 -9.55 -8.08 -3.94
N ASN A 21 -9.70 -7.61 -2.70
CA ASN A 21 -10.99 -7.42 -2.04
C ASN A 21 -11.55 -5.99 -2.22
N GLY A 22 -11.01 -5.20 -3.15
CA GLY A 22 -11.55 -3.89 -3.48
C GLY A 22 -11.16 -2.77 -2.51
N ALA A 23 -10.08 -2.94 -1.75
CA ALA A 23 -9.51 -1.81 -1.02
C ALA A 23 -9.13 -0.69 -2.00
N ASP A 24 -9.57 0.53 -1.73
CA ASP A 24 -9.17 1.70 -2.49
C ASP A 24 -7.66 1.93 -2.31
N VAL A 25 -6.92 1.80 -3.41
CA VAL A 25 -5.46 1.90 -3.46
C VAL A 25 -4.96 3.30 -3.07
N ASN A 26 -5.77 4.33 -3.33
CA ASN A 26 -5.46 5.74 -3.08
C ASN A 26 -6.12 6.27 -1.81
N ALA A 27 -6.76 5.40 -1.02
CA ALA A 27 -7.38 5.80 0.22
C ALA A 27 -6.38 6.50 1.14
N GLN A 28 -6.63 7.78 1.41
CA GLN A 28 -5.82 8.62 2.27
C GLN A 28 -6.16 8.41 3.76
N GLY A 29 -5.18 8.63 4.62
CA GLY A 29 -5.37 8.69 6.08
C GLY A 29 -4.16 8.15 6.85
N GLY A 30 -4.28 8.07 8.17
CA GLY A 30 -3.13 7.68 9.01
C GLY A 30 -1.95 8.65 8.92
N LEU A 31 -0.77 8.20 9.32
CA LEU A 31 0.42 9.05 9.44
C LEU A 31 1.12 9.33 8.10
N PHE A 32 0.96 8.44 7.13
CA PHE A 32 1.74 8.45 5.88
C PHE A 32 0.93 8.84 4.64
N GLY A 33 -0.32 9.29 4.79
CA GLY A 33 -1.18 9.59 3.64
C GLY A 33 -1.78 8.31 3.01
N ASN A 34 -1.31 7.85 1.86
CA ASN A 34 -1.78 6.60 1.25
C ASN A 34 -0.82 5.41 1.49
N ALA A 35 -1.12 4.25 0.91
CA ALA A 35 -0.29 3.06 1.05
C ALA A 35 1.04 3.16 0.32
N LEU A 36 1.07 3.82 -0.84
CA LEU A 36 2.26 4.02 -1.66
C LEU A 36 3.29 4.87 -0.92
N GLN A 37 2.84 5.97 -0.31
CA GLN A 37 3.67 6.85 0.49
C GLN A 37 4.27 6.14 1.71
N ALA A 38 3.51 5.26 2.39
CA ALA A 38 4.01 4.45 3.50
C ALA A 38 5.11 3.46 3.05
N ALA A 39 4.90 2.77 1.93
CA ALA A 39 5.88 1.83 1.38
C ALA A 39 7.16 2.57 0.91
N ALA A 40 7.00 3.71 0.24
CA ALA A 40 8.10 4.54 -0.23
C ALA A 40 8.94 5.09 0.93
N TYR A 41 8.30 5.55 2.01
CA TYR A 41 8.98 6.00 3.23
C TYR A 41 9.88 4.92 3.85
N LYS A 42 9.50 3.64 3.73
CA LYS A 42 10.26 2.49 4.23
C LYS A 42 11.25 1.89 3.23
N GLY A 43 11.26 2.36 1.98
CA GLY A 43 12.10 1.79 0.92
C GLY A 43 11.67 0.38 0.48
N LEU A 44 10.38 0.04 0.62
CA LEU A 44 9.85 -1.29 0.31
C LEU A 44 9.52 -1.43 -1.18
N GLU A 45 10.55 -1.58 -2.02
CA GLU A 45 10.43 -1.55 -3.49
C GLU A 45 9.38 -2.52 -4.05
N ALA A 46 9.32 -3.76 -3.54
CA ALA A 46 8.35 -4.74 -4.02
C ALA A 46 6.90 -4.29 -3.80
N VAL A 47 6.62 -3.71 -2.62
CA VAL A 47 5.29 -3.17 -2.29
C VAL A 47 5.01 -1.89 -3.09
N VAL A 48 5.99 -1.03 -3.29
CA VAL A 48 5.86 0.17 -4.15
C VAL A 48 5.44 -0.25 -5.56
N GLN A 49 6.16 -1.21 -6.15
CA GLN A 49 5.85 -1.74 -7.49
C GLN A 49 4.48 -2.41 -7.54
N LEU A 50 4.10 -3.16 -6.50
CA LEU A 50 2.78 -3.76 -6.39
C LEU A 50 1.68 -2.71 -6.40
N LEU A 51 1.78 -1.67 -5.56
CA LEU A 51 0.80 -0.60 -5.46
C LEU A 51 0.69 0.21 -6.77
N LEU A 52 1.82 0.53 -7.41
CA LEU A 52 1.85 1.22 -8.71
C LEU A 52 1.13 0.40 -9.80
N ARG A 53 1.31 -0.92 -9.85
CA ARG A 53 0.57 -1.80 -10.78
C ARG A 53 -0.93 -1.79 -10.57
N HIS A 54 -1.37 -1.48 -9.34
CA HIS A 54 -2.78 -1.33 -8.98
C HIS A 54 -3.30 0.11 -9.12
N GLY A 55 -2.50 1.03 -9.68
CA GLY A 55 -2.93 2.41 -9.98
C GLY A 55 -2.76 3.38 -8.81
N ALA A 56 -1.87 3.09 -7.86
CA ALA A 56 -1.54 4.04 -6.81
C ALA A 56 -0.86 5.30 -7.35
N ASP A 57 -1.22 6.48 -6.83
CA ASP A 57 -0.61 7.78 -7.16
C ASP A 57 -0.14 8.60 -5.93
#